data_AF-A0A822CMJ0-F1
#
_entry.id   AF-A0A822CMJ0-F1
#
_cell.length_a   1.000
_cell.length_b   1.000
_cell.length_c   1.000
_cell.angle_alpha   90.00
_cell.angle_beta   90.00
_cell.angle_gamma   90.00
#
_symmetry.space_group_name_H-M   'P 1'
#
loop_
_entity.id
_entity.type
_entity.pdbx_description
1 polymer ?
#
loop_
_entity_poly.entity_id
_entity_poly.type
_entity_poly.pdbx_seq_one_letter_code
_entity_poly.pdbx_strand_id
1 'polypeptide(L)' 'LIVILEQYKIYILHSEVEEAIRTLKKNKSPGSDGIAAEMLQAGGEALARQIHELCNRPWYEGIIPE' A
#
# COMPACT_ATOMS: atom_id res chain seq x y z
N LEU A 1 -27.64 1.73 -19.78
CA LEU A 1 -27.00 2.85 -19.04
C LEU A 1 -26.56 2.44 -17.61
N ILE A 2 -26.21 1.17 -17.35
CA ILE A 2 -25.78 0.71 -16.01
C ILE A 2 -24.32 0.19 -16.02
N VAL A 3 -23.72 -0.02 -17.20
CA VAL A 3 -22.40 -0.65 -17.33
C VAL A 3 -21.23 0.36 -17.37
N ILE A 4 -21.50 1.66 -17.24
CA ILE A 4 -20.47 2.73 -17.38
C ILE A 4 -19.96 3.24 -16.02
N LEU A 5 -20.60 2.89 -14.89
CA LEU A 5 -20.21 3.40 -13.57
C LEU A 5 -19.23 2.51 -12.78
N GLU A 6 -18.96 1.27 -13.22
CA GLU A 6 -17.98 0.39 -12.56
C GLU A 6 -16.50 0.70 -12.87
N GLN A 7 -16.23 1.70 -13.71
CA GLN A 7 -14.87 2.11 -14.10
C GLN A 7 -14.27 3.19 -13.20
N TYR A 8 -14.74 3.33 -11.96
CA TYR A 8 -14.05 4.17 -10.97
C TYR A 8 -13.02 3.33 -10.22
N LYS A 9 -11.73 3.66 -10.43
CA LYS A 9 -10.58 3.09 -9.70
C LYS A 9 -10.77 3.28 -8.18
N ILE A 10 -11.32 2.30 -7.49
CA ILE A 10 -11.32 2.20 -6.02
C ILE A 10 -10.31 1.11 -5.59
N TYR A 11 -9.18 1.04 -6.27
CA TYR A 11 -8.09 0.13 -5.89
C TYR A 11 -6.75 0.79 -6.17
N ILE A 12 -5.84 0.65 -5.20
CA ILE A 12 -4.47 1.14 -5.27
C ILE A 12 -3.72 0.24 -6.24
N LEU A 13 -2.97 0.80 -7.19
CA LEU A 13 -2.16 0.01 -8.11
C LEU A 13 -0.88 -0.48 -7.44
N HIS A 14 -0.42 -1.67 -7.83
CA HIS A 14 0.85 -2.21 -7.33
C HIS A 14 2.02 -1.24 -7.57
N SER A 15 2.09 -0.64 -8.77
CA SER A 15 3.11 0.34 -9.14
C SER A 15 3.09 1.60 -8.25
N GLU A 16 1.91 2.00 -7.74
CA GLU A 16 1.81 3.13 -6.82
C GLU A 16 2.41 2.78 -5.46
N VAL A 17 2.23 1.54 -5.00
CA VAL A 17 2.82 1.04 -3.76
C VAL A 17 4.34 0.92 -3.89
N GLU A 18 4.83 0.36 -5.00
CA GLU A 18 6.27 0.28 -5.28
C GLU A 18 6.93 1.66 -5.28
N GLU A 19 6.31 2.63 -5.96
CA GLU A 19 6.81 4.00 -6.02
C GLU A 19 6.77 4.67 -4.64
N ALA A 20 5.71 4.46 -3.87
CA ALA A 20 5.60 4.97 -2.51
C ALA A 20 6.72 4.42 -1.62
N ILE A 21 6.94 3.10 -1.61
CA ILE A 21 8.01 2.46 -0.83
C ILE A 21 9.39 3.03 -1.24
N ARG A 22 9.63 3.11 -2.55
CA ARG A 22 10.90 3.62 -3.12
C ARG A 22 11.19 5.06 -2.71
N THR A 23 10.16 5.89 -2.56
CA THR A 23 10.29 7.33 -2.27
C THR A 23 10.23 7.70 -0.78
N LEU A 24 10.05 6.71 0.12
CA LEU A 24 10.10 6.94 1.56
C LEU A 24 11.42 7.59 1.99
N LYS A 25 11.31 8.61 2.85
CA LYS A 25 12.47 9.32 3.41
C LYS A 25 13.17 8.43 4.44
N LYS A 26 14.47 8.23 4.22
CA LYS A 26 15.38 7.52 5.12
C LYS A 26 15.67 8.31 6.41
N ASN A 27 16.15 7.61 7.44
CA ASN A 27 16.56 8.14 8.74
C ASN A 27 15.45 8.91 9.48
N LYS A 28 14.20 8.52 9.25
CA LYS A 28 13.07 8.95 10.08
C LYS A 28 12.85 7.92 11.17
N SER A 29 12.47 8.39 12.36
CA SER A 29 12.06 7.49 13.44
C SER A 29 10.91 6.61 12.94
N PRO A 30 10.94 5.30 13.23
CA PRO A 30 9.83 4.42 12.89
C PRO A 30 8.54 4.86 13.60
N GLY A 31 7.40 4.40 13.09
CA GLY A 31 6.11 4.58 13.76
C GLY A 31 6.00 3.75 15.03
N SER A 32 4.80 3.70 15.61
CA SER A 32 4.49 2.82 16.75
C SER A 32 4.65 1.33 16.44
N ASP A 33 4.66 0.98 15.15
CA ASP A 33 4.92 -0.37 14.63
C ASP A 33 6.41 -0.78 14.69
N GLY A 34 7.33 0.16 14.93
CA GLY A 34 8.77 -0.09 14.93
C GLY A 34 9.37 -0.36 13.54
N ILE A 35 8.62 -0.15 12.45
CA ILE A 35 9.07 -0.44 11.08
C ILE A 35 9.68 0.83 10.47
N ALA A 36 10.98 0.77 10.16
CA ALA A 36 11.68 1.87 9.50
C ALA A 36 11.48 1.84 7.97
N ALA A 37 11.60 3.00 7.32
CA ALA A 37 11.50 3.11 5.86
C ALA A 37 12.48 2.20 5.12
N GLU A 38 13.68 2.04 5.66
CA GLU A 38 14.74 1.19 5.11
C GLU A 38 14.36 -0.29 5.13
N MET A 39 13.59 -0.74 6.12
CA MET A 39 13.08 -2.12 6.17
C MET A 39 12.09 -2.35 5.04
N LEU A 40 11.21 -1.37 4.79
CA LEU A 40 10.25 -1.43 3.69
C LEU A 40 10.97 -1.42 2.33
N GLN A 41 11.97 -0.57 2.17
CA GLN A 41 12.77 -0.50 0.94
C GLN A 41 13.63 -1.76 0.69
N ALA A 42 14.09 -2.42 1.75
CA ALA A 42 14.87 -3.66 1.64
C ALA A 42 14.02 -4.91 1.32
N GLY A 43 12.71 -4.88 1.60
CA GLY A 43 11.83 -6.04 1.41
C GLY A 43 11.52 -6.39 -0.05
N GLY A 44 11.75 -5.47 -0.99
CA GLY A 44 11.58 -5.69 -2.42
C GLY A 44 10.16 -6.10 -2.83
N GLU A 45 10.07 -6.80 -3.95
CA GLU A 45 8.82 -7.15 -4.63
C GLU A 45 7.87 -8.03 -3.79
N ALA A 46 8.41 -8.92 -2.95
CA ALA A 46 7.58 -9.75 -2.07
C ALA A 46 6.85 -8.90 -1.02
N LEU A 47 7.54 -7.92 -0.44
CA LEU A 47 6.95 -7.02 0.54
C LEU A 47 5.99 -6.02 -0.11
N ALA A 48 6.35 -5.48 -1.28
CA ALA A 48 5.50 -4.55 -2.02
C ALA A 48 4.12 -5.17 -2.31
N ARG A 49 4.07 -6.45 -2.70
CA ARG A 49 2.82 -7.18 -2.90
C ARG A 49 1.98 -7.32 -1.64
N GLN A 50 2.61 -7.65 -0.50
CA GLN A 50 1.86 -7.77 0.76
C GLN A 50 1.31 -6.42 1.23
N ILE A 51 2.07 -5.34 1.06
CA ILE A 51 1.60 -3.99 1.37
C ILE A 51 0.47 -3.59 0.41
N HIS A 52 0.58 -3.94 -0.87
CA HIS A 52 -0.48 -3.72 -1.86
C HIS A 52 -1.77 -4.44 -1.49
N GLU A 53 -1.70 -5.72 -1.09
CA GLU A 53 -2.85 -6.48 -0.61
C GLU A 53 -3.44 -5.84 0.67
N LEU A 54 -2.59 -5.51 1.64
CA LEU A 54 -3.00 -4.90 2.91
C LEU A 54 -3.70 -3.55 2.70
N CYS A 55 -3.14 -2.67 1.86
CA CYS A 55 -3.72 -1.38 1.56
C CYS A 55 -5.02 -1.49 0.76
N ASN A 56 -5.19 -2.56 -0.03
CA ASN A 56 -6.41 -2.78 -0.80
C ASN A 56 -7.53 -3.44 0.00
N ARG A 57 -7.19 -4.17 1.07
CA ARG A 57 -8.16 -4.92 1.88
C ARG A 57 -9.33 -4.07 2.40
N PRO A 58 -9.15 -2.86 2.94
CA PRO A 58 -10.27 -2.02 3.40
C PRO A 58 -11.23 -1.60 2.30
N TRP A 59 -10.76 -1.46 1.05
CA TRP A 59 -11.61 -1.10 -0.09
C TRP A 59 -12.57 -2.21 -0.47
N TYR A 60 -12.20 -3.47 -0.21
CA TYR A 60 -13.06 -4.63 -0.47
C TYR A 60 -13.92 -5.01 0.73
N GLU A 61 -13.35 -4.95 1.94
CA GLU A 61 -14.03 -5.39 3.16
C GLU A 61 -14.89 -4.30 3.79
N GLY A 62 -14.62 -3.02 3.48
CA GLY A 62 -15.28 -1.88 4.13
C GLY A 62 -14.87 -1.70 5.60
N ILE A 63 -13.80 -2.36 6.04
CA ILE A 63 -13.31 -2.37 7.41
C ILE A 63 -11.88 -1.82 7.44
N ILE A 64 -11.64 -0.81 8.26
CA ILE A 64 -10.30 -0.30 8.53
C ILE A 64 -9.67 -1.17 9.62
N PRO A 65 -8.49 -1.76 9.41
CA PRO A 65 -7.79 -2.52 10.45
C PRO A 65 -7.38 -1.60 11.61
N GLU A 66 -7.49 -2.14 12.84
CA GLU A 66 -7.10 -1.46 14.10
C GLU A 66 -5.59 -1.33 14.29
#